data_AF-A0A533S7Y8-F1
#
_entry.id   AF-A0A533S7Y8-F1
#
_cell.length_a   1.000
_cell.length_b   1.000
_cell.length_c   1.000
_cell.angle_alpha   90.00
_cell.angle_beta   90.00
_cell.angle_gamma   90.00
#
_symmetry.space_group_name_H-M   'P 1'
#
loop_
_entity.id
_entity.type
_entity.pdbx_description
1 polymer ?
#
loop_
_entity_poly.entity_id
_entity_poly.type
_entity_poly.pdbx_seq_one_letter_code
_entity_poly.pdbx_strand_id
1 'polypeptide(L)'
;MSTPLELDFQGLDALVRRIFFIDDITLGHGDKDYVVRYHGHLTGTDSAAAYDQLAGWLKPHDLTPLFRWDGDRQAIYLVRGVPQVKATNPVVNLIFFIITLISVIYTGGALGMTETPPTEPLALILAYLKAGWPFAVSMIAILAAHEFGHYFAARSHNMQVSLPYFLPLPWPISPFGTLGAFINMKQLPRNRRQLLDIA
;
A
#
# COMPACT_ATOMS: atom_id res chain seq x y z
N MET A 1 15.39 -31.52 -17.88
CA MET A 1 15.32 -30.33 -18.76
C MET A 1 13.84 -30.04 -19.00
N SER A 2 13.25 -29.12 -18.24
CA SER A 2 11.89 -28.62 -18.48
C SER A 2 12.00 -27.45 -19.44
N THR A 3 11.43 -27.60 -20.62
CA THR A 3 11.26 -26.59 -21.67
C THR A 3 10.72 -25.30 -21.04
N PRO A 4 11.29 -24.11 -21.29
CA PRO A 4 10.62 -22.87 -20.92
C PRO A 4 9.29 -22.84 -21.69
N LEU A 5 8.18 -22.56 -21.00
CA LEU A 5 6.88 -22.31 -21.62
C LEU A 5 7.11 -21.39 -22.83
N GLU A 6 6.95 -21.90 -24.06
CA GLU A 6 6.87 -21.06 -25.25
C GLU A 6 5.61 -20.22 -25.06
N LEU A 7 5.78 -18.98 -24.64
CA LEU A 7 4.70 -18.01 -24.62
C LEU A 7 4.22 -17.87 -26.06
N ASP A 8 2.97 -18.21 -26.32
CA ASP A 8 2.35 -18.02 -27.64
C ASP A 8 2.16 -16.52 -27.90
N PHE A 9 3.19 -15.89 -28.44
CA PHE A 9 3.20 -14.46 -28.78
C PHE A 9 2.11 -14.11 -29.80
N GLN A 10 1.74 -15.02 -30.70
CA GLN A 10 0.64 -14.78 -31.64
C GLN A 10 -0.70 -14.68 -30.93
N GLY A 11 -0.93 -15.56 -29.95
CA GLY A 11 -2.11 -15.50 -29.07
C GLY A 11 -2.16 -14.22 -28.25
N LEU A 12 -1.04 -13.80 -27.66
CA LEU A 12 -0.95 -12.56 -26.87
C LEU A 12 -1.19 -11.31 -27.73
N ASP A 13 -0.59 -11.26 -28.92
CA ASP A 13 -0.78 -10.17 -29.87
C ASP A 13 -2.26 -10.02 -30.27
N ALA A 14 -2.94 -11.14 -30.51
CA ALA A 14 -4.36 -11.15 -30.86
C ALA A 14 -5.24 -10.60 -29.72
N LEU A 15 -4.89 -10.88 -28.46
CA LEU A 15 -5.60 -10.34 -27.29
C LEU A 15 -5.42 -8.83 -27.16
N VAL A 16 -4.18 -8.34 -27.32
CA VAL A 16 -3.89 -6.90 -27.22
C VAL A 16 -4.56 -6.12 -28.36
N ARG A 17 -4.52 -6.64 -29.60
CA ARG A 17 -5.14 -6.02 -30.78
C ARG A 17 -6.64 -5.77 -30.65
N ARG A 18 -7.35 -6.48 -29.76
CA ARG A 18 -8.80 -6.28 -29.54
C ARG A 18 -9.12 -4.94 -28.92
N ILE A 19 -8.21 -4.37 -28.14
CA ILE A 19 -8.44 -3.13 -27.37
C ILE A 19 -7.41 -2.04 -27.65
N PHE A 20 -6.36 -2.37 -28.40
CA PHE A 20 -5.21 -1.50 -28.62
C PHE A 20 -4.75 -1.63 -30.07
N PHE A 21 -4.66 -0.50 -30.77
CA PHE A 21 -4.02 -0.43 -32.07
C PHE A 21 -2.51 -0.45 -31.85
N ILE A 22 -1.82 -1.41 -32.48
CA ILE A 22 -0.38 -1.64 -32.29
C ILE A 22 0.37 -1.07 -33.49
N ASP A 23 1.22 -0.09 -33.23
CA ASP A 23 2.17 0.48 -34.19
C ASP A 23 3.48 -0.31 -34.23
N ASP A 24 4.00 -0.69 -33.05
CA ASP A 24 5.27 -1.39 -32.89
C ASP A 24 5.23 -2.36 -31.71
N ILE A 25 6.01 -3.45 -31.80
CA ILE A 25 6.14 -4.50 -30.79
C ILE A 25 7.63 -4.68 -30.46
N THR A 26 7.98 -4.46 -29.20
CA THR A 26 9.34 -4.72 -28.70
C THR A 26 9.33 -5.89 -27.73
N LEU A 27 10.01 -6.99 -28.09
CA LEU A 27 10.22 -8.12 -27.19
C LEU A 27 11.26 -7.76 -26.11
N GLY A 28 10.92 -7.99 -24.84
CA GLY A 28 11.85 -7.88 -23.73
C GLY A 28 12.84 -9.05 -23.76
N HIS A 29 14.13 -8.74 -23.80
CA HIS A 29 15.21 -9.72 -23.69
C HIS A 29 16.08 -9.39 -22.47
N GLY A 30 16.42 -10.40 -21.66
CA GLY A 30 17.35 -10.27 -20.53
C GLY A 30 16.78 -9.60 -19.27
N ASP A 31 17.49 -8.58 -18.78
CA ASP A 31 17.31 -7.84 -17.50
C ASP A 31 16.14 -6.83 -17.50
N LYS A 32 15.16 -7.03 -18.38
CA LYS A 32 13.99 -6.13 -18.48
C LYS A 32 12.81 -6.74 -17.74
N ASP A 33 12.16 -5.94 -16.90
CA ASP A 33 10.99 -6.34 -16.09
C ASP A 33 9.72 -6.70 -16.91
N TYR A 34 9.78 -6.70 -18.25
CA TYR A 34 8.66 -6.98 -19.13
C TYR A 34 9.03 -8.02 -20.20
N VAL A 35 8.03 -8.82 -20.59
CA VAL A 35 8.10 -9.84 -21.65
C VAL A 35 7.91 -9.21 -23.01
N VAL A 36 6.89 -8.35 -23.17
CA VAL A 36 6.58 -7.68 -24.43
C VAL A 36 6.13 -6.25 -24.14
N ARG A 37 6.53 -5.31 -24.98
CA ARG A 37 6.02 -3.94 -25.01
C ARG A 37 5.31 -3.70 -26.33
N TYR A 38 4.08 -3.22 -26.26
CA TYR A 38 3.29 -2.79 -27.41
C TYR A 38 3.18 -1.27 -27.39
N HIS A 39 3.52 -0.61 -28.49
CA HIS A 39 3.30 0.83 -28.69
C HIS A 39 2.13 1.08 -29.62
N GLY A 40 1.36 2.13 -29.32
CA GLY A 40 0.26 2.58 -30.17
C GLY A 40 -0.79 3.37 -29.39
N HIS A 41 -2.06 3.07 -29.60
CA HIS A 41 -3.16 3.77 -28.95
C HIS A 41 -4.37 2.87 -28.67
N LEU A 42 -5.06 3.14 -27.56
CA LEU A 42 -6.31 2.47 -27.22
C LEU A 42 -7.38 2.73 -28.28
N THR A 43 -8.16 1.71 -28.61
CA THR A 43 -9.27 1.81 -29.57
C THR A 43 -10.54 2.39 -28.93
N GLY A 44 -10.68 2.29 -27.60
CA GLY A 44 -11.79 2.82 -26.82
C GLY A 44 -11.41 4.02 -25.96
N THR A 45 -12.41 4.80 -25.55
CA THR A 45 -12.25 5.95 -24.64
C THR A 45 -12.13 5.55 -23.18
N ASP A 46 -12.58 4.35 -22.81
CA ASP A 46 -12.52 3.84 -21.43
C ASP A 46 -11.30 2.94 -21.24
N SER A 47 -10.19 3.56 -20.81
CA SER A 47 -8.95 2.84 -20.51
C SER A 47 -9.07 1.86 -19.35
N ALA A 48 -9.98 2.09 -18.40
CA ALA A 48 -10.14 1.24 -17.22
C ALA A 48 -10.85 -0.06 -17.60
N ALA A 49 -11.93 0.03 -18.38
CA ALA A 49 -12.61 -1.17 -18.92
C ALA A 49 -11.67 -1.98 -19.83
N ALA A 50 -10.85 -1.31 -20.65
CA ALA A 50 -9.87 -1.96 -21.50
C ALA A 50 -8.80 -2.72 -20.69
N TYR A 51 -8.29 -2.12 -19.61
CA TYR A 51 -7.37 -2.78 -18.68
C TYR A 51 -8.01 -4.02 -18.05
N ASP A 52 -9.23 -3.91 -17.53
CA ASP A 52 -9.91 -5.02 -16.85
C ASP A 52 -10.15 -6.23 -17.77
N GLN A 53 -10.51 -5.97 -19.03
CA GLN A 53 -10.68 -7.01 -20.05
C GLN A 53 -9.36 -7.71 -20.36
N LEU A 54 -8.30 -6.93 -20.66
CA LEU A 54 -7.00 -7.50 -21.01
C LEU A 54 -6.34 -8.21 -19.83
N ALA A 55 -6.44 -7.67 -18.62
CA ALA A 55 -5.96 -8.34 -17.40
C ALA A 55 -6.71 -9.66 -17.18
N GLY A 56 -8.02 -9.70 -17.47
CA GLY A 56 -8.82 -10.92 -17.42
C GLY A 56 -8.33 -11.99 -18.42
N TRP A 57 -8.03 -11.59 -19.66
CA TRP A 57 -7.54 -12.50 -20.70
C TRP A 57 -6.10 -12.98 -20.47
N LEU A 58 -5.27 -12.17 -19.83
CA LEU A 58 -3.87 -12.48 -19.56
C LEU A 58 -3.66 -13.28 -18.26
N LYS A 59 -4.66 -13.31 -17.37
CA LYS A 59 -4.62 -14.05 -16.11
C LYS A 59 -4.27 -15.55 -16.27
N PRO A 60 -4.80 -16.31 -17.26
CA PRO A 60 -4.42 -17.70 -17.49
C PRO A 60 -2.97 -17.89 -17.93
N HIS A 61 -2.35 -16.84 -18.47
CA HIS A 61 -0.98 -16.83 -18.96
C HIS A 61 0.05 -16.33 -17.94
N ASP A 62 -0.40 -16.04 -16.70
CA ASP A 62 0.42 -15.42 -15.64
C ASP A 62 1.10 -14.12 -16.10
N LEU A 63 0.36 -13.31 -16.87
CA LEU A 63 0.81 -12.02 -17.37
C LEU A 63 -0.10 -10.90 -16.85
N THR A 64 0.51 -9.76 -16.53
CA THR A 64 -0.22 -8.54 -16.17
C THR A 64 0.06 -7.44 -17.19
N PRO A 65 -0.97 -6.80 -17.76
CA PRO A 65 -0.78 -5.65 -18.61
C PRO A 65 -0.51 -4.41 -17.75
N LEU A 66 0.52 -3.63 -18.08
CA LEU A 66 0.80 -2.34 -17.46
C LEU A 66 0.68 -1.26 -18.52
N PHE A 67 -0.32 -0.40 -18.38
CA PHE A 67 -0.54 0.72 -19.29
C PHE A 67 0.31 1.89 -18.84
N ARG A 68 1.17 2.39 -19.72
CA ARG A 68 2.06 3.53 -19.46
C ARG A 68 2.11 4.43 -20.68
N TRP A 69 2.51 5.67 -20.47
CA TRP A 69 2.92 6.57 -21.53
C TRP A 69 4.42 6.46 -21.72
N ASP A 70 4.86 6.33 -22.96
CA ASP A 70 6.27 6.28 -23.35
C ASP A 70 6.51 7.44 -24.35
N GLY A 71 6.91 8.59 -23.80
CA GLY A 71 6.87 9.87 -24.51
C GLY A 71 5.43 10.27 -24.85
N ASP A 72 5.16 10.57 -26.12
CA ASP A 72 3.84 10.98 -26.63
C ASP A 72 2.95 9.81 -27.06
N ARG A 73 3.37 8.56 -26.83
CA ARG A 73 2.65 7.35 -27.27
C ARG A 73 2.17 6.53 -26.07
N GLN A 74 1.04 5.85 -26.24
CA GLN A 74 0.59 4.86 -25.26
C GLN A 74 1.38 3.58 -25.45
N ALA A 75 1.68 2.92 -24.34
CA ALA A 75 2.41 1.68 -24.30
C ALA A 75 1.73 0.68 -23.35
N ILE A 76 1.65 -0.58 -23.77
CA ILE A 76 1.23 -1.70 -22.93
C ILE A 76 2.44 -2.61 -22.71
N TYR A 77 2.87 -2.74 -21.46
CA TYR A 77 3.93 -3.66 -21.05
C TYR A 77 3.29 -4.92 -20.48
N LEU A 78 3.61 -6.09 -21.01
CA LEU A 78 3.24 -7.36 -20.41
C LEU A 78 4.35 -7.82 -19.49
N VAL A 79 4.07 -7.88 -18.19
CA VAL A 79 5.01 -8.35 -17.17
C VAL A 79 4.57 -9.71 -16.64
N ARG A 80 5.53 -10.56 -16.25
CA ARG A 80 5.21 -11.88 -15.66
C ARG A 80 4.73 -11.71 -14.22
N GLY A 81 3.70 -12.47 -13.88
CA GLY A 81 3.07 -12.47 -12.58
C GLY A 81 2.08 -11.31 -12.41
N VAL A 82 1.07 -11.55 -11.58
CA VAL A 82 0.36 -10.47 -10.89
C VAL A 82 1.33 -9.87 -9.88
N PRO A 83 1.53 -8.53 -9.79
CA PRO A 83 2.31 -7.92 -8.71
C PRO A 83 1.86 -8.52 -7.38
N GLN A 84 2.67 -9.43 -6.83
CA GLN A 84 2.31 -10.17 -5.63
C GLN A 84 2.36 -9.17 -4.49
N VAL A 85 1.18 -8.84 -3.99
CA VAL A 85 0.98 -7.98 -2.85
C VAL A 85 1.78 -8.57 -1.68
N LYS A 86 2.92 -7.98 -1.33
CA LYS A 86 3.77 -8.48 -0.24
C LYS A 86 2.94 -8.52 1.04
N ALA A 87 2.82 -9.70 1.63
CA ALA A 87 2.12 -9.88 2.90
C ALA A 87 2.78 -8.97 3.95
N THR A 88 1.96 -8.25 4.72
CA THR A 88 2.45 -7.43 5.82
C THR A 88 2.81 -8.38 6.94
N ASN A 89 4.00 -8.23 7.52
CA ASN A 89 4.36 -8.99 8.69
C ASN A 89 3.66 -8.38 9.92
N PRO A 90 2.64 -9.03 10.50
CA PRO A 90 1.88 -8.47 11.62
C PRO A 90 2.75 -8.26 12.87
N VAL A 91 3.86 -8.99 12.99
CA VAL A 91 4.82 -8.81 14.10
C VAL A 91 5.46 -7.43 14.02
N VAL A 92 5.78 -6.95 12.82
CA VAL A 92 6.34 -5.60 12.65
C VAL A 92 5.33 -4.55 13.09
N ASN A 93 4.07 -4.67 12.66
CA ASN A 93 3.00 -3.75 13.07
C ASN A 93 2.81 -3.75 14.59
N LEU A 94 2.84 -4.92 15.22
CA LEU A 94 2.70 -5.05 16.66
C LEU A 94 3.88 -4.40 17.40
N ILE A 95 5.12 -4.62 16.95
CA ILE A 95 6.31 -4.00 17.53
C ILE A 95 6.20 -2.47 17.45
N PHE A 96 5.87 -1.93 16.28
CA PHE A 96 5.71 -0.49 16.08
C PHE A 96 4.57 0.09 16.91
N PHE A 97 3.47 -0.64 17.06
CA PHE A 97 2.37 -0.25 17.94
C PHE A 97 2.81 -0.19 19.41
N ILE A 98 3.52 -1.20 19.91
CA ILE A 98 4.01 -1.21 21.29
C ILE A 98 4.98 -0.05 21.54
N ILE A 99 5.92 0.19 20.63
CA ILE A 99 6.86 1.31 20.77
C ILE A 99 6.11 2.66 20.75
N THR A 100 5.12 2.80 19.87
CA THR A 100 4.29 4.02 19.81
C THR A 100 3.49 4.19 21.10
N LEU A 101 2.89 3.13 21.63
CA LEU A 101 2.15 3.20 22.89
C LEU A 101 3.05 3.66 24.04
N ILE A 102 4.25 3.10 24.17
CA ILE A 102 5.24 3.52 25.17
C ILE A 102 5.61 5.00 24.97
N SER A 103 5.86 5.41 23.74
CA SER A 103 6.22 6.79 23.37
C SER A 103 5.13 7.80 23.72
N VAL A 104 3.86 7.47 23.45
CA VAL A 104 2.70 8.32 23.76
C VAL A 104 2.45 8.37 25.27
N ILE A 105 2.55 7.24 25.99
CA ILE A 105 2.46 7.21 27.46
C ILE A 105 3.57 8.07 28.08
N TYR A 106 4.80 7.93 27.61
CA TYR A 106 5.92 8.74 28.08
C TYR A 106 5.67 10.23 27.86
N THR A 107 5.20 10.60 26.66
CA THR A 107 4.92 11.99 26.32
C THR A 107 3.78 12.56 27.16
N GLY A 108 2.68 11.81 27.33
CA GLY A 108 1.57 12.20 28.19
C GLY A 108 1.97 12.30 29.66
N GLY A 109 2.81 11.39 30.15
CA GLY A 109 3.34 11.44 31.51
C GLY A 109 4.27 12.64 31.73
N ALA A 110 5.19 12.89 30.79
CA ALA A 110 6.11 14.01 30.85
C ALA A 110 5.40 15.38 30.83
N LEU A 111 4.32 15.51 30.06
CA LEU A 111 3.54 16.75 29.96
C LEU A 111 2.47 16.87 31.06
N GLY A 112 1.97 15.74 31.57
CA GLY A 112 0.87 15.68 32.55
C GLY A 112 1.33 15.60 34.02
N MET A 113 2.62 15.39 34.29
CA MET A 113 3.16 15.37 35.65
C MET A 113 3.18 16.79 36.25
N THR A 114 2.44 16.98 37.34
CA THR A 114 2.40 18.22 38.12
C THR A 114 3.20 18.15 39.42
N GLU A 115 3.46 16.95 39.92
CA GLU A 115 4.22 16.71 41.15
C GLU A 115 5.67 16.29 40.85
N THR A 116 6.53 16.43 41.85
CA THR A 116 7.93 16.00 41.73
C THR A 116 7.99 14.48 41.52
N PRO A 117 8.69 14.00 40.47
CA PRO A 117 8.75 12.58 40.18
C PRO A 117 9.45 11.81 41.31
N PRO A 118 8.92 10.65 41.71
CA PRO A 118 9.55 9.83 42.74
C PRO A 118 10.90 9.28 42.27
N THR A 119 11.83 9.09 43.21
CA THR A 119 13.19 8.60 42.93
C THR A 119 13.25 7.08 42.72
N GLU A 120 12.29 6.35 43.29
CA GLU A 120 12.21 4.89 43.15
C GLU A 120 11.79 4.49 41.73
N PRO A 121 12.53 3.63 41.01
CA PRO A 121 12.28 3.32 39.61
C PRO A 121 10.87 2.80 39.31
N LEU A 122 10.36 1.91 40.17
CA LEU A 122 9.01 1.35 40.00
C LEU A 122 7.93 2.41 40.23
N ALA A 123 8.11 3.27 41.24
CA ALA A 123 7.18 4.35 41.52
C ALA A 123 7.18 5.39 40.38
N LEU A 124 8.34 5.65 39.77
CA LEU A 124 8.48 6.54 38.63
C LEU A 124 7.69 6.03 37.43
N ILE A 125 7.87 4.75 37.06
CA ILE A 125 7.14 4.11 35.96
C ILE A 125 5.62 4.19 36.21
N LEU A 126 5.18 3.86 37.42
CA LEU A 126 3.76 3.94 37.79
C LEU A 126 3.21 5.36 37.72
N ALA A 127 4.00 6.37 38.12
CA ALA A 127 3.60 7.77 38.03
C ALA A 127 3.44 8.21 36.56
N TYR A 128 4.40 7.88 35.69
CA TYR A 128 4.31 8.16 34.25
C TYR A 128 3.12 7.45 33.60
N LEU A 129 2.87 6.18 33.95
CA LEU A 129 1.71 5.44 33.46
C LEU A 129 0.40 6.10 33.89
N LYS A 130 0.26 6.47 35.17
CA LYS A 130 -0.95 7.11 35.68
C LYS A 130 -1.22 8.46 35.02
N ALA A 131 -0.19 9.29 34.87
CA ALA A 131 -0.30 10.61 34.25
C ALA A 131 -0.53 10.52 32.73
N GLY A 132 0.16 9.60 32.05
CA GLY A 132 0.12 9.46 30.60
C GLY A 132 -1.03 8.62 30.05
N TRP A 133 -1.66 7.76 30.86
CA TRP A 133 -2.69 6.84 30.39
C TRP A 133 -3.90 7.53 29.72
N PRO A 134 -4.52 8.57 30.29
CA PRO A 134 -5.65 9.24 29.66
C PRO A 134 -5.30 9.79 28.27
N PHE A 135 -4.13 10.42 28.15
CA PHE A 135 -3.62 10.94 26.89
C PHE A 135 -3.36 9.84 25.87
N ALA A 136 -2.70 8.76 26.28
CA ALA A 136 -2.41 7.63 25.40
C ALA A 136 -3.67 6.95 24.87
N VAL A 137 -4.67 6.73 25.73
CA VAL A 137 -5.94 6.15 25.31
C VAL A 137 -6.64 7.04 24.29
N SER A 138 -6.77 8.34 24.56
CA SER A 138 -7.42 9.26 23.63
C SER A 138 -6.69 9.35 22.30
N MET A 139 -5.36 9.46 22.32
CA MET A 139 -4.54 9.59 21.11
C MET A 139 -4.59 8.33 20.24
N ILE A 140 -4.39 7.16 20.86
CA ILE A 140 -4.46 5.87 20.16
C ILE A 140 -5.87 5.62 19.62
N ALA A 141 -6.92 5.97 20.37
CA ALA A 141 -8.30 5.82 19.90
C ALA A 141 -8.57 6.66 18.65
N ILE A 142 -8.13 7.92 18.61
CA ILE A 142 -8.33 8.81 17.46
C ILE A 142 -7.57 8.28 16.24
N LEU A 143 -6.29 7.93 16.38
CA LEU A 143 -5.48 7.40 15.29
C LEU A 143 -6.03 6.07 14.78
N ALA A 144 -6.39 5.17 15.68
CA ALA A 144 -6.98 3.89 15.32
C ALA A 144 -8.30 4.10 14.59
N ALA A 145 -9.20 4.95 15.10
CA ALA A 145 -10.48 5.22 14.46
C ALA A 145 -10.30 5.83 13.05
N HIS A 146 -9.37 6.76 12.89
CA HIS A 146 -9.05 7.36 11.59
C HIS A 146 -8.56 6.31 10.58
N GLU A 147 -7.52 5.56 10.93
CA GLU A 147 -6.94 4.56 10.03
C GLU A 147 -7.86 3.36 9.79
N PHE A 148 -8.65 2.97 10.79
CA PHE A 148 -9.65 1.93 10.59
C PHE A 148 -10.79 2.38 9.69
N GLY A 149 -11.14 3.67 9.68
CA GLY A 149 -12.07 4.24 8.69
C GLY A 149 -11.61 3.97 7.26
N HIS A 150 -10.35 4.32 6.98
CA HIS A 150 -9.71 4.07 5.68
C HIS A 150 -9.59 2.56 5.37
N TYR A 151 -9.23 1.75 6.37
CA TYR A 151 -9.15 0.30 6.23
C TYR A 151 -10.50 -0.32 5.83
N PHE A 152 -11.59 0.08 6.48
CA PHE A 152 -12.93 -0.42 6.17
C PHE A 152 -13.43 0.08 4.81
N ALA A 153 -13.16 1.35 4.47
CA ALA A 153 -13.48 1.91 3.15
C ALA A 153 -12.77 1.11 2.03
N ALA A 154 -11.47 0.89 2.15
CA ALA A 154 -10.70 0.08 1.21
C ALA A 154 -11.20 -1.36 1.12
N ARG A 155 -11.56 -1.96 2.26
CA ARG A 155 -12.07 -3.34 2.29
C ARG A 155 -13.43 -3.46 1.60
N SER A 156 -14.29 -2.46 1.71
CA SER A 156 -15.57 -2.42 1.01
C SER A 156 -15.40 -2.40 -0.52
N HIS A 157 -14.31 -1.78 -1.00
CA HIS A 157 -13.90 -1.78 -2.41
C HIS A 157 -13.13 -3.03 -2.84
N ASN A 158 -13.09 -4.09 -2.01
CA ASN A 158 -12.32 -5.31 -2.24
C ASN A 158 -10.81 -5.07 -2.46
N MET A 159 -10.27 -3.97 -1.93
CA MET A 159 -8.85 -3.66 -2.03
C MET A 159 -8.04 -4.35 -0.93
N GLN A 160 -6.82 -4.75 -1.27
CA GLN A 160 -5.86 -5.27 -0.30
C GLN A 160 -5.07 -4.13 0.34
N VAL A 161 -5.29 -3.92 1.64
CA VAL A 161 -4.59 -2.94 2.47
C VAL A 161 -3.90 -3.64 3.65
N SER A 162 -2.86 -3.03 4.20
CA SER A 162 -2.24 -3.52 5.44
C SER A 162 -3.09 -3.17 6.67
N LEU A 163 -2.76 -3.80 7.80
CA LEU A 163 -3.12 -3.25 9.11
C LEU A 163 -2.42 -1.90 9.33
N PRO A 164 -2.95 -1.02 10.21
CA PRO A 164 -2.33 0.25 10.52
C PRO A 164 -0.89 0.09 11.03
N TYR A 165 0.01 0.93 10.53
CA TYR A 165 1.37 1.09 11.03
C TYR A 165 1.43 2.34 11.89
N PHE A 166 1.80 2.19 13.16
CA PHE A 166 1.97 3.31 14.08
C PHE A 166 3.43 3.77 14.09
N LEU A 167 3.66 5.09 14.06
CA LEU A 167 5.01 5.64 14.01
C LEU A 167 5.35 6.38 15.32
N PRO A 168 6.27 5.85 16.14
CA PRO A 168 6.63 6.48 17.40
C PRO A 168 7.45 7.74 17.19
N LEU A 169 7.16 8.78 17.96
CA LEU A 169 8.01 9.97 18.04
C LEU A 169 7.83 10.64 19.41
N PRO A 170 8.68 10.33 20.40
CA PRO A 170 8.48 10.81 21.77
C PRO A 170 8.85 12.29 21.93
N TRP A 171 8.37 12.88 23.03
CA TRP A 171 8.86 14.17 23.52
C TRP A 171 10.40 14.13 23.73
N PRO A 172 11.17 15.20 23.40
CA PRO A 172 10.76 16.53 22.97
C PRO A 172 10.54 16.74 21.48
N ILE A 173 10.61 15.69 20.66
CA ILE A 173 10.58 15.83 19.20
C ILE A 173 9.15 16.01 18.68
N SER A 174 8.18 15.30 19.25
CA SER A 174 6.75 15.50 18.97
C SER A 174 5.96 15.71 20.26
N PRO A 175 5.04 16.69 20.30
CA PRO A 175 4.17 16.92 21.45
C PRO A 175 3.09 15.84 21.59
N PHE A 176 2.92 14.99 20.58
CA PHE A 176 1.89 13.94 20.57
C PHE A 176 2.41 12.56 20.95
N GLY A 177 3.73 12.39 21.04
CA GLY A 177 4.35 11.09 21.29
C GLY A 177 4.30 10.13 20.09
N THR A 178 3.85 10.61 18.93
CA THR A 178 3.67 9.85 17.69
C THR A 178 3.75 10.79 16.49
N LEU A 179 4.12 10.24 15.32
CA LEU A 179 3.97 10.88 14.01
C LEU A 179 2.60 10.60 13.39
N GLY A 180 1.82 9.71 13.99
CA GLY A 180 0.54 9.23 13.49
C GLY A 180 0.57 7.74 13.18
N ALA A 181 -0.41 7.33 12.40
CA ALA A 181 -0.48 5.99 11.84
C ALA A 181 -0.80 6.09 10.34
N PHE A 182 -0.58 5.00 9.60
CA PHE A 182 -0.98 4.92 8.19
C PHE A 182 -1.28 3.48 7.78
N ILE A 183 -2.21 3.30 6.85
CA ILE A 183 -2.39 2.06 6.10
C ILE A 183 -1.54 2.07 4.83
N ASN A 184 -0.95 0.92 4.50
CA ASN A 184 -0.24 0.74 3.24
C ASN A 184 -1.19 0.14 2.19
N MET A 185 -1.50 0.90 1.15
CA MET A 185 -2.26 0.42 -0.01
C MET A 185 -1.39 -0.48 -0.86
N LYS A 186 -1.76 -1.75 -0.97
CA LYS A 186 -0.95 -2.73 -1.69
C LYS A 186 -1.39 -2.95 -3.14
N GLN A 187 -2.54 -2.41 -3.50
CA GLN A 187 -3.10 -2.44 -4.84
C GLN A 187 -3.40 -1.01 -5.26
N LEU A 188 -3.09 -0.67 -6.52
CA LEU A 188 -3.48 0.62 -7.07
C LEU A 188 -5.02 0.66 -7.19
N PRO A 189 -5.67 1.75 -6.76
CA PRO A 189 -7.10 1.93 -6.97
C PRO A 189 -7.42 1.94 -8.46
N ARG A 190 -8.51 1.29 -8.85
CA ARG A 190 -8.88 1.12 -10.27
C ARG A 190 -9.38 2.43 -10.87
N ASN A 191 -9.93 3.34 -10.06
CA ASN A 191 -10.55 4.59 -10.50
C ASN A 191 -10.39 5.71 -9.46
N ARG A 192 -10.47 6.99 -9.89
CA ARG A 192 -10.39 8.18 -9.01
C ARG A 192 -11.42 8.19 -7.87
N ARG A 193 -12.60 7.61 -8.07
CA ARG A 193 -13.62 7.51 -7.01
C ARG A 193 -13.12 6.67 -5.83
N GLN A 194 -12.48 5.53 -6.11
CA GLN A 194 -11.89 4.68 -5.08
C GLN A 194 -10.72 5.36 -4.36
N LEU A 195 -9.94 6.20 -5.05
CA LEU A 195 -8.92 7.02 -4.39
C LEU A 195 -9.53 8.00 -3.38
N LEU A 196 -10.65 8.65 -3.74
CA LEU A 196 -11.29 9.65 -2.89
C LEU A 196 -12.01 9.03 -1.68
N ASP A 197 -12.52 7.81 -1.79
CA ASP A 197 -13.20 7.13 -0.70
C ASP A 197 -12.24 6.61 0.40
N ILE A 198 -10.93 6.54 0.11
CA ILE A 198 -9.90 5.96 1.00
C ILE A 198 -8.90 7.04 1.48
N ALA A 199 -8.99 8.27 0.98
CA ALA A 199 -8.12 9.39 1.37
C ALA A 199 -8.70 10.16 2.56
#